data_AF-A0AA93L5X5-F1
#
_entry.id   AF-A0AA93L5X5-F1
#
_cell.length_a   1.000
_cell.length_b   1.000
_cell.length_c   1.000
_cell.angle_alpha   90.00
_cell.angle_beta   90.00
_cell.angle_gamma   90.00
#
_symmetry.space_group_name_H-M   'P 1'
#
loop_
_entity.id
_entity.type
_entity.pdbx_description
1 polymer ?
#
loop_
_entity_poly.entity_id
_entity_poly.type
_entity_poly.pdbx_seq_one_letter_code
_entity_poly.pdbx_strand_id
1 'polypeptide(L)'
;MTIRGIEHFPQPEDWTEFSLQQLGYRRYSVSIFDHWLTEDEWSLHPFVSLERARANGFEQAFHEQNRKFRAFYRSIFDGGVFRLTGSRSRPQVTWHARWDRRLKKAVTAMVEDRTWGAEFYAPVSHIRISSGDARTDTVFLERNADEAAIRNLVMSHGLNLIG
;
A
#
# COMPACT_ATOMS: atom_id res chain seq x y z
N MET A 1 27.84 -0.24 -15.78
CA MET A 1 26.63 -0.55 -16.58
C MET A 1 25.44 -0.55 -15.62
N THR A 2 24.94 0.66 -15.35
CA THR A 2 23.85 0.95 -14.41
C THR A 2 22.53 0.53 -15.04
N ILE A 3 21.70 -0.21 -14.30
CA ILE A 3 20.33 -0.48 -14.72
C ILE A 3 19.62 0.88 -14.77
N ARG A 4 19.34 1.30 -16.00
CA ARG A 4 18.78 2.60 -16.41
C ARG A 4 17.63 3.06 -15.50
N GLY A 5 17.78 4.23 -14.87
CA GLY A 5 16.64 5.09 -14.49
C GLY A 5 16.18 5.11 -13.04
N ILE A 6 16.84 4.44 -12.09
CA ILE A 6 16.47 4.48 -10.66
C ILE A 6 17.51 5.32 -9.89
N GLU A 7 17.71 6.58 -10.29
CA GLU A 7 18.78 7.40 -9.69
C GLU A 7 18.40 8.05 -8.35
N HIS A 8 17.12 8.13 -7.98
CA HIS A 8 16.72 8.35 -6.60
C HIS A 8 15.29 7.86 -6.40
N PHE A 9 15.12 6.77 -5.65
CA PHE A 9 13.85 6.46 -4.99
C PHE A 9 13.89 7.14 -3.63
N PRO A 10 13.39 8.38 -3.48
CA PRO A 10 13.56 9.11 -2.24
C PRO A 10 12.74 8.37 -1.19
N GLN A 11 13.30 8.06 -0.03
CA GLN A 11 12.59 7.23 0.96
C GLN A 11 11.45 8.07 1.59
N PRO A 12 10.22 7.53 1.76
CA PRO A 12 9.06 8.32 2.21
C PRO A 12 9.18 8.80 3.66
N GLU A 13 10.10 8.22 4.41
CA GLU A 13 10.37 8.51 5.82
C GLU A 13 10.89 9.95 6.04
N ASP A 14 11.50 10.56 5.01
CA ASP A 14 11.97 11.95 5.03
C ASP A 14 10.98 12.91 4.32
N TRP A 15 9.81 12.41 3.90
CA TRP A 15 8.84 13.17 3.11
C TRP A 15 7.85 13.94 3.99
N THR A 16 8.17 15.20 4.24
CA THR A 16 7.18 16.19 4.68
C THR A 16 6.14 16.44 3.57
N GLU A 17 4.94 16.89 3.95
CA GLU A 17 3.91 17.30 2.99
C GLU A 17 4.45 18.33 1.97
N PHE A 18 5.30 19.25 2.43
CA PHE A 18 5.97 20.23 1.59
C PHE A 18 6.89 19.58 0.55
N SER A 19 7.71 18.60 0.96
CA SER A 19 8.59 17.88 0.03
C SER A 19 7.83 16.99 -0.96
N LEU A 20 6.70 16.41 -0.56
CA LEU A 20 5.82 15.66 -1.46
C LEU A 20 5.28 16.56 -2.56
N GLN A 21 4.79 17.74 -2.19
CA GLN A 21 4.28 18.72 -3.14
C GLN A 21 5.36 19.20 -4.11
N GLN A 22 6.58 19.46 -3.63
CA GLN A 22 7.72 19.83 -4.49
C GLN A 22 8.09 18.73 -5.48
N LEU A 23 8.00 17.47 -5.07
CA LEU A 23 8.22 16.29 -5.92
C LEU A 23 7.02 15.96 -6.80
N GLY A 24 5.91 16.69 -6.69
CA GLY A 24 4.69 16.48 -7.47
C GLY A 24 3.89 15.24 -7.06
N TYR A 25 4.06 14.78 -5.82
CA TYR A 25 3.24 13.71 -5.24
C TYR A 25 2.03 14.27 -4.49
N ARG A 26 0.91 13.56 -4.61
CA ARG A 26 -0.25 13.68 -3.74
C ARG A 26 -0.33 12.45 -2.86
N ARG A 27 -0.50 12.62 -1.55
CA ARG A 27 -0.60 11.52 -0.59
C ARG A 27 -2.06 11.21 -0.28
N TYR A 28 -2.38 9.93 -0.26
CA TYR A 28 -3.65 9.38 0.17
C TYR A 28 -3.41 8.16 1.05
N SER A 29 -4.48 7.72 1.69
CA SER A 29 -4.56 6.45 2.41
C SER A 29 -5.62 5.57 1.77
N VAL A 30 -5.25 4.33 1.47
CA VAL A 30 -6.19 3.28 1.10
C VAL A 30 -6.55 2.49 2.34
N SER A 31 -7.80 2.56 2.75
CA SER A 31 -8.26 1.98 4.01
C SER A 31 -9.53 1.14 3.84
N ILE A 32 -9.77 0.23 4.78
CA ILE A 32 -11.10 -0.38 4.95
C ILE A 32 -12.08 0.58 5.62
N PHE A 33 -11.57 1.60 6.31
CA PHE A 33 -12.36 2.64 6.96
C PHE A 33 -12.63 3.77 5.96
N ASP A 34 -13.76 4.44 6.09
CA ASP A 34 -14.14 5.59 5.26
C ASP A 34 -13.64 6.93 5.83
N HIS A 35 -13.05 6.90 7.03
CA HIS A 35 -12.44 8.05 7.71
C HIS A 35 -11.23 7.60 8.55
N TRP A 36 -10.48 8.58 9.05
CA TRP A 36 -9.44 8.34 10.04
C TRP A 36 -10.07 8.03 11.39
N LEU A 37 -9.78 6.84 11.93
CA LEU A 37 -10.28 6.45 13.23
C LEU A 37 -9.68 7.33 14.34
N THR A 38 -10.50 7.74 15.28
CA THR A 38 -10.07 8.25 16.58
C THR A 38 -9.37 7.15 17.39
N GLU A 39 -8.64 7.52 18.44
CA GLU A 39 -8.00 6.55 19.35
C GLU A 39 -9.02 5.59 19.96
N ASP A 40 -10.19 6.11 20.34
CA ASP A 40 -11.30 5.33 20.90
C ASP A 40 -11.82 4.32 19.86
N GLU A 41 -12.13 4.77 18.64
CA GLU A 41 -12.57 3.89 17.57
C GLU A 41 -11.54 2.81 17.25
N TRP A 42 -10.27 3.18 17.19
CA TRP A 42 -9.16 2.24 16.95
C TRP A 42 -9.06 1.17 18.05
N SER A 43 -9.22 1.57 19.32
CA SER A 43 -9.17 0.65 20.45
C SER A 43 -10.34 -0.36 20.43
N LEU A 44 -11.51 0.08 19.97
CA LEU A 44 -12.74 -0.68 19.94
C LEU A 44 -12.91 -1.53 18.68
N HIS A 45 -12.20 -1.20 17.59
CA HIS A 45 -12.42 -1.87 16.31
C HIS A 45 -11.79 -3.28 16.30
N PRO A 46 -12.58 -4.35 16.13
CA PRO A 46 -12.07 -5.73 16.28
C PRO A 46 -11.18 -6.17 15.11
N PHE A 47 -11.16 -5.41 14.02
CA PHE A 47 -10.52 -5.79 12.76
C PHE A 47 -9.12 -5.21 12.55
N VAL A 48 -8.60 -4.45 13.51
CA VAL A 48 -7.29 -3.79 13.42
C VAL A 48 -6.17 -4.82 13.28
N SER A 49 -6.18 -5.88 14.09
CA SER A 49 -5.20 -6.97 14.01
C SER A 49 -5.87 -8.33 13.96
N LEU A 50 -5.17 -9.34 13.43
CA LEU A 50 -5.67 -10.72 13.41
C LEU A 50 -5.92 -11.24 14.82
N GLU A 51 -5.05 -10.89 15.76
CA GLU A 51 -5.18 -11.28 17.17
C GLU A 51 -6.48 -10.75 17.78
N ARG A 52 -6.77 -9.46 17.60
CA ARG A 52 -8.03 -8.85 18.08
C ARG A 52 -9.24 -9.46 17.38
N ALA A 53 -9.14 -9.67 16.07
CA ALA A 53 -10.24 -10.26 15.30
C ALA A 53 -10.56 -11.66 15.82
N ARG A 54 -9.54 -12.48 16.11
CA ARG A 54 -9.71 -13.80 16.72
C ARG A 54 -10.32 -13.74 18.11
N ALA A 55 -9.78 -12.89 18.98
CA ALA A 55 -10.27 -12.74 20.36
C ALA A 55 -11.75 -12.32 20.42
N ASN A 56 -12.23 -11.61 19.41
CA ASN A 56 -13.61 -11.10 19.35
C ASN A 56 -14.52 -11.88 18.37
N GLY A 57 -14.09 -13.01 17.80
CA GLY A 57 -14.92 -13.84 16.90
C GLY A 57 -15.11 -13.29 15.48
N PHE A 58 -14.23 -12.39 15.05
CA PHE A 58 -14.27 -11.65 13.78
C PHE A 58 -13.19 -12.07 12.76
N GLU A 59 -12.52 -13.21 12.96
CA GLU A 59 -11.43 -13.70 12.10
C GLU A 59 -11.83 -13.81 10.61
N GLN A 60 -13.05 -14.28 10.33
CA GLN A 60 -13.51 -14.42 8.94
C GLN A 60 -13.54 -13.07 8.22
N ALA A 61 -14.13 -12.05 8.85
CA ALA A 61 -14.22 -10.72 8.25
C ALA A 61 -12.85 -10.04 8.15
N PHE A 62 -11.91 -10.32 9.07
CA PHE A 62 -10.50 -9.94 8.91
C PHE A 62 -9.90 -10.55 7.62
N HIS A 63 -10.14 -11.83 7.35
CA HIS A 63 -9.65 -12.46 6.12
C HIS A 63 -10.33 -11.93 4.86
N GLU A 64 -11.60 -11.55 4.92
CA GLU A 64 -12.32 -10.92 3.81
C GLU A 64 -11.71 -9.56 3.46
N GLN A 65 -11.38 -8.73 4.45
CA GLN A 65 -10.64 -7.48 4.26
C GLN A 65 -9.26 -7.72 3.61
N ASN A 66 -8.52 -8.77 4.01
CA ASN A 66 -7.26 -9.13 3.35
C ASN A 66 -7.45 -9.50 1.89
N ARG A 67 -8.60 -10.08 1.52
CA ARG A 67 -8.91 -10.39 0.12
C ARG A 67 -9.14 -9.09 -0.67
N LYS A 68 -9.82 -8.10 -0.10
CA LYS A 68 -10.03 -6.78 -0.73
C LYS A 68 -8.71 -6.10 -1.07
N PHE A 69 -7.81 -5.94 -0.10
CA PHE A 69 -6.48 -5.37 -0.35
C PHE A 69 -5.70 -6.16 -1.41
N ARG A 70 -5.67 -7.49 -1.32
CA ARG A 70 -4.96 -8.31 -2.33
C ARG A 70 -5.54 -8.16 -3.74
N ALA A 71 -6.86 -8.04 -3.86
CA ALA A 71 -7.52 -7.82 -5.14
C ALA A 71 -7.20 -6.43 -5.72
N PHE A 72 -7.18 -5.41 -4.87
CA PHE A 72 -6.72 -4.07 -5.20
C PHE A 72 -5.27 -4.07 -5.72
N TYR A 73 -4.32 -4.64 -4.96
CA TYR A 73 -2.92 -4.73 -5.38
C TYR A 73 -2.72 -5.50 -6.67
N ARG A 74 -3.47 -6.59 -6.85
CA ARG A 74 -3.42 -7.36 -8.09
C ARG A 74 -3.80 -6.51 -9.30
N SER A 75 -4.77 -5.61 -9.13
CA SER A 75 -5.24 -4.75 -10.22
C SER A 75 -4.23 -3.66 -10.55
N ILE A 76 -3.58 -3.06 -9.54
CA ILE A 76 -2.55 -2.03 -9.77
C ILE A 76 -1.28 -2.65 -10.37
N PHE A 77 -0.88 -3.85 -9.95
CA PHE A 77 0.40 -4.44 -10.35
C PHE A 77 0.33 -5.24 -11.67
N ASP A 78 -0.78 -5.16 -12.42
CA ASP A 78 -0.97 -5.91 -13.66
C ASP A 78 0.03 -5.50 -14.74
N GLY A 79 0.36 -4.21 -14.83
CA GLY A 79 1.39 -3.65 -15.71
C GLY A 79 2.84 -3.86 -15.23
N GLY A 80 3.02 -4.66 -14.18
CA GLY A 80 4.29 -4.87 -13.49
C GLY A 80 4.55 -3.84 -12.39
N VAL A 81 5.42 -4.21 -11.46
CA VAL A 81 5.69 -3.45 -10.23
C VAL A 81 7.14 -3.64 -9.78
N PHE A 82 7.74 -2.55 -9.31
CA PHE A 82 8.97 -2.62 -8.53
C PHE A 82 8.63 -2.84 -7.07
N ARG A 83 9.18 -3.87 -6.46
CA ARG A 83 9.19 -4.07 -5.02
C ARG A 83 10.47 -3.49 -4.45
N LEU A 84 10.33 -2.62 -3.47
CA LEU A 84 11.42 -2.02 -2.72
C LEU A 84 11.46 -2.64 -1.33
N THR A 85 12.63 -3.15 -0.97
CA THR A 85 12.89 -3.88 0.27
C THR A 85 14.28 -3.58 0.81
N GLY A 86 14.57 -4.00 2.03
CA GLY A 86 15.90 -3.88 2.63
C GLY A 86 16.04 -2.63 3.49
N SER A 87 17.13 -2.58 4.28
CA SER A 87 17.44 -1.42 5.11
C SER A 87 17.87 -0.23 4.25
N ARG A 88 17.78 0.99 4.80
CA ARG A 88 18.27 2.24 4.18
C ARG A 88 19.68 2.12 3.59
N SER A 89 20.55 1.35 4.25
CA SER A 89 21.94 1.13 3.83
C SER A 89 22.11 0.12 2.69
N ARG A 90 21.10 -0.71 2.39
CA ARG A 90 21.12 -1.75 1.35
C ARG A 90 19.73 -1.92 0.73
N PRO A 91 19.23 -0.92 -0.03
CA PRO A 91 17.97 -1.04 -0.73
C PRO A 91 18.07 -2.14 -1.78
N GLN A 92 17.10 -3.04 -1.77
CA GLN A 92 16.90 -4.10 -2.74
C GLN A 92 15.66 -3.76 -3.57
N VAL A 93 15.86 -3.52 -4.86
CA VAL A 93 14.79 -3.27 -5.82
C VAL A 93 14.63 -4.51 -6.69
N THR A 94 13.42 -5.07 -6.72
CA THR A 94 13.07 -6.24 -7.53
C THR A 94 11.93 -5.90 -8.47
N TRP A 95 12.10 -6.10 -9.76
CA TRP A 95 11.03 -5.99 -10.73
C TRP A 95 10.19 -7.28 -10.79
N HIS A 96 8.88 -7.12 -10.75
CA HIS A 96 7.91 -8.17 -11.04
C HIS A 96 7.10 -7.78 -12.27
N ALA A 97 7.28 -8.49 -13.38
CA ALA A 97 6.57 -8.21 -14.62
C ALA A 97 5.08 -8.60 -14.57
N ARG A 98 4.65 -9.38 -13.58
CA ARG A 98 3.29 -9.90 -13.43
C ARG A 98 3.02 -10.32 -11.98
N TRP A 99 1.76 -10.65 -11.70
CA TRP A 99 1.28 -11.22 -10.43
C TRP A 99 1.77 -12.66 -10.15
N ASP A 100 3.08 -12.82 -9.99
CA ASP A 100 3.74 -14.11 -9.76
C ASP A 100 3.68 -14.59 -8.29
N ARG A 101 4.20 -15.79 -8.01
CA ARG A 101 4.21 -16.39 -6.66
C ARG A 101 4.99 -15.56 -5.63
N ARG A 102 6.10 -14.91 -6.04
CA ARG A 102 6.96 -14.13 -5.15
C ARG A 102 6.27 -12.82 -4.77
N LEU A 103 5.67 -12.13 -5.75
CA LEU A 103 4.88 -10.92 -5.53
C LEU A 103 3.65 -11.22 -4.66
N LYS A 104 2.90 -12.28 -4.96
CA LYS A 104 1.78 -12.76 -4.13
C LYS A 104 2.18 -12.95 -2.69
N LYS A 105 3.32 -13.61 -2.44
CA LYS A 105 3.83 -13.85 -1.08
C LYS A 105 4.18 -12.53 -0.38
N ALA A 106 4.81 -11.59 -1.09
CA ALA A 106 5.16 -10.28 -0.55
C ALA A 106 3.93 -9.45 -0.17
N VAL A 107 2.95 -9.34 -1.08
CA VAL A 107 1.70 -8.62 -0.79
C VAL A 107 0.93 -9.31 0.33
N THR A 108 0.90 -10.65 0.36
CA THR A 108 0.25 -11.39 1.46
C THR A 108 0.91 -11.08 2.81
N ALA A 109 2.25 -11.03 2.87
CA ALA A 109 2.96 -10.68 4.08
C ALA A 109 2.68 -9.23 4.54
N MET A 110 2.55 -8.31 3.58
CA MET A 110 2.18 -6.91 3.86
C MET A 110 0.77 -6.82 4.46
N VAL A 111 -0.25 -7.36 3.81
CA VAL A 111 -1.66 -7.24 4.27
C VAL A 111 -1.98 -8.07 5.51
N GLU A 112 -1.15 -9.06 5.84
CA GLU A 112 -1.27 -9.87 7.05
C GLU A 112 -0.51 -9.29 8.24
N ASP A 113 0.01 -8.07 8.12
CA ASP A 113 0.73 -7.37 9.19
C ASP A 113 2.02 -8.13 9.61
N ARG A 114 2.64 -8.84 8.65
CA ARG A 114 3.84 -9.67 8.88
C ARG A 114 5.14 -9.00 8.46
N THR A 115 5.05 -7.89 7.72
CA THR A 115 6.21 -7.14 7.23
C THR A 115 5.85 -5.67 7.11
N TRP A 116 6.22 -4.90 8.13
CA TRP A 116 6.22 -3.43 8.11
C TRP A 116 7.31 -2.91 7.17
N GLY A 117 7.02 -1.81 6.46
CA GLY A 117 7.95 -1.16 5.54
C GLY A 117 8.05 -1.82 4.16
N ALA A 118 7.03 -2.55 3.72
CA ALA A 118 6.99 -3.05 2.35
C ALA A 118 6.55 -1.93 1.41
N GLU A 119 7.34 -1.68 0.37
CA GLU A 119 7.06 -0.61 -0.57
C GLU A 119 7.03 -1.11 -2.01
N PHE A 120 6.09 -0.58 -2.78
CA PHE A 120 5.84 -0.96 -4.16
C PHE A 120 5.69 0.27 -5.04
N TYR A 121 6.18 0.18 -6.26
CA TYR A 121 5.99 1.20 -7.27
C TYR A 121 5.47 0.59 -8.58
N ALA A 122 4.29 1.04 -8.99
CA ALA A 122 3.61 0.63 -10.20
C ALA A 122 3.77 1.74 -11.26
N PRO A 123 4.75 1.63 -12.18
CA PRO A 123 5.06 2.69 -13.13
C PRO A 123 3.93 2.99 -14.10
N VAL A 124 3.14 1.97 -14.48
CA VAL A 124 2.01 2.13 -15.42
C VAL A 124 0.91 3.01 -14.85
N SER A 125 0.67 2.93 -13.54
CA SER A 125 -0.36 3.72 -12.87
C SER A 125 0.20 4.99 -12.23
N HIS A 126 1.53 5.19 -12.27
CA HIS A 126 2.22 6.28 -11.60
C HIS A 126 1.95 6.32 -10.07
N ILE A 127 1.92 5.15 -9.45
CA ILE A 127 1.58 4.99 -8.03
C ILE A 127 2.73 4.36 -7.27
N ARG A 128 3.03 4.94 -6.11
CA ARG A 128 3.83 4.32 -5.07
C ARG A 128 2.96 3.95 -3.88
N ILE A 129 3.21 2.79 -3.28
CA ILE A 129 2.44 2.28 -2.15
C ILE A 129 3.43 1.87 -1.07
N SER A 130 3.24 2.39 0.13
CA SER A 130 3.92 1.94 1.34
C SER A 130 2.91 1.26 2.25
N SER A 131 3.30 0.11 2.80
CA SER A 131 2.57 -0.48 3.92
C SER A 131 2.39 0.57 5.02
N GLY A 132 1.16 0.80 5.47
CA GLY A 132 0.89 1.68 6.59
C GLY A 132 0.52 0.91 7.86
N ASP A 133 -0.10 1.60 8.80
CA ASP A 133 -0.65 0.99 10.00
C ASP A 133 -1.81 0.05 9.67
N ALA A 134 -2.10 -0.85 10.60
CA ALA A 134 -3.15 -1.86 10.49
C ALA A 134 -4.38 -1.40 9.67
N ARG A 135 -4.55 -2.04 8.51
CA ARG A 135 -5.69 -1.89 7.57
C ARG A 135 -5.75 -0.56 6.81
N THR A 136 -4.65 0.17 6.78
CA THR A 136 -4.50 1.41 6.03
C THR A 136 -3.13 1.44 5.38
N ASP A 137 -3.08 1.49 4.05
CA ASP A 137 -1.83 1.61 3.30
C ASP A 137 -1.69 3.03 2.75
N THR A 138 -0.47 3.55 2.73
CA THR A 138 -0.20 4.89 2.18
C THR A 138 0.03 4.78 0.69
N VAL A 139 -0.66 5.63 -0.07
CA VAL A 139 -0.58 5.71 -1.53
C VAL A 139 -0.10 7.09 -1.93
N PHE A 140 0.97 7.14 -2.70
CA PHE A 140 1.48 8.36 -3.30
C PHE A 140 1.21 8.33 -4.80
N LEU A 141 0.44 9.32 -5.26
CA LEU A 141 0.12 9.53 -6.66
C LEU A 141 1.08 10.57 -7.25
N GLU A 142 1.85 10.20 -8.27
CA GLU A 142 2.63 11.19 -9.00
C GLU A 142 1.71 12.17 -9.75
N ARG A 143 2.31 13.24 -10.28
CA ARG A 143 1.61 14.27 -11.07
C ARG A 143 0.84 13.69 -12.27
N ASN A 144 1.33 12.61 -12.87
CA ASN A 144 0.72 11.97 -14.04
C ASN A 144 -0.30 10.89 -13.69
N ALA A 145 -0.50 10.58 -12.41
CA ALA A 145 -1.48 9.59 -11.99
C ALA A 145 -2.92 10.12 -12.17
N ASP A 146 -3.78 9.29 -12.76
CA ASP A 146 -5.21 9.54 -12.86
C ASP A 146 -5.90 9.21 -11.53
N GLU A 147 -6.00 10.22 -10.66
CA GLU A 147 -6.61 10.07 -9.33
C GLU A 147 -8.05 9.56 -9.40
N ALA A 148 -8.85 9.98 -10.38
CA ALA A 148 -10.23 9.55 -10.51
C ALA A 148 -10.29 8.05 -10.85
N ALA A 149 -9.44 7.58 -11.77
CA ALA A 149 -9.32 6.16 -12.07
C ALA A 149 -8.86 5.36 -10.84
N ILE A 150 -7.90 5.87 -10.07
CA ILE A 150 -7.41 5.20 -8.86
C ILE A 150 -8.49 5.14 -7.78
N ARG A 151 -9.21 6.25 -7.54
CA ARG A 151 -10.34 6.29 -6.61
C ARG A 151 -11.41 5.27 -6.98
N ASN A 152 -11.81 5.23 -8.25
CA ASN A 152 -12.78 4.26 -8.75
C ASN A 152 -12.29 2.82 -8.57
N LEU A 153 -11.01 2.57 -8.83
CA LEU A 153 -10.40 1.26 -8.63
C LEU A 153 -10.42 0.85 -7.15
N VAL A 154 -10.00 1.72 -6.24
CA VAL A 154 -10.04 1.49 -4.78
C VAL A 154 -11.46 1.14 -4.33
N MET A 155 -12.44 1.95 -4.73
CA MET A 155 -13.85 1.74 -4.39
C MET A 155 -14.42 0.45 -4.99
N SER A 156 -14.00 0.05 -6.19
CA SER A 156 -14.45 -1.19 -6.83
C SER A 156 -14.06 -2.46 -6.04
N HIS A 157 -13.04 -2.37 -5.17
CA HIS A 157 -12.62 -3.44 -4.26
C HIS A 157 -13.21 -3.30 -2.85
N GLY A 158 -14.13 -2.36 -2.64
CA GLY A 158 -14.77 -2.11 -1.34
C GLY A 158 -13.81 -1.57 -0.29
N LEU A 159 -12.86 -0.73 -0.72
CA LEU A 159 -11.92 0.06 0.07
C LEU A 159 -12.21 1.55 -0.15
N ASN A 160 -11.59 2.42 0.65
CA ASN A 160 -11.74 3.87 0.58
C ASN A 160 -10.40 4.55 0.30
N LEU A 161 -10.45 5.67 -0.42
CA LEU A 161 -9.29 6.53 -0.68
C LEU A 161 -9.48 7.86 0.08
N ILE A 162 -8.74 8.00 1.17
CA ILE A 162 -8.78 9.15 2.09
C ILE A 162 -7.63 10.09 1.73
N GLY A 163 -7.90 11.37 1.51
CA GLY A 163 -6.92 12.40 1.16
C GLY A 163 -6.72 13.42 2.27
#